data_AF-A0A183GSU0-F1
#
_entry.id   AF-A0A183GSU0-F1
#
_cell.length_a   1.000
_cell.length_b   1.000
_cell.length_c   1.000
_cell.angle_alpha   90.00
_cell.angle_beta   90.00
_cell.angle_gamma   90.00
#
_symmetry.space_group_name_H-M   'P 1'
#
loop_
_entity.id
_entity.type
_entity.pdbx_description
1 polymer ?
#
loop_
_entity_poly.entity_id
_entity_poly.type
_entity_poly.pdbx_seq_one_letter_code
_entity_poly.pdbx_strand_id
1 'polypeptide(L)'
;MATGALLGSILGPLTAVMNSFVNGGTTGALVGAVMGPALTYLSLRDMNTVQLYDKCYRLRFDKHQLWQDRSCVVSAALGYLSGGSLGFVVGLDLAVLMSNLMGKSW
;
A
#
# COMPACT_ATOMS: atom_id res chain seq x y z
N MET A 1 27.76 29.49 11.54
CA MET A 1 26.85 29.12 12.65
C MET A 1 25.36 29.23 12.27
N ALA A 2 24.91 30.26 11.56
CA ALA A 2 23.48 30.42 11.21
C ALA A 2 22.91 29.31 10.29
N THR A 3 23.70 28.77 9.35
CA THR A 3 23.27 27.73 8.41
C THR A 3 23.00 26.37 9.06
N GLY A 4 23.72 26.02 10.13
CA GLY A 4 23.49 24.78 10.89
C GLY A 4 22.21 24.82 11.73
N ALA A 5 21.87 25.98 12.30
CA ALA A 5 20.62 26.19 13.03
C ALA A 5 19.40 26.22 12.09
N LEU A 6 19.55 26.78 10.88
CA LEU A 6 18.53 26.75 9.83
C LEU A 6 18.32 25.33 9.31
N LEU A 7 19.38 24.59 8.97
CA LEU A 7 19.25 23.18 8.57
C LEU A 7 18.62 22.34 9.69
N GLY A 8 19.02 22.54 10.95
CA GLY A 8 18.41 21.87 12.10
C GLY A 8 16.95 22.23 12.32
N SER A 9 16.55 23.50 12.13
CA SER A 9 15.17 23.93 12.34
C SER A 9 14.22 23.46 11.24
N ILE A 10 14.71 23.20 10.03
CA ILE A 10 13.89 22.67 8.93
C ILE A 10 13.90 21.13 8.94
N LEU A 11 15.06 20.50 9.18
CA LEU A 11 15.20 19.03 9.18
C LEU A 11 14.55 18.38 10.40
N GLY A 12 14.54 19.05 11.57
CA GLY A 12 13.88 18.54 12.77
C GLY A 12 12.38 18.26 12.57
N PRO A 13 11.58 19.26 12.15
CA PRO A 13 10.17 19.06 11.84
C PRO A 13 9.94 18.05 10.71
N LEU A 14 10.78 18.08 9.67
CA LEU A 14 10.62 17.20 8.50
C LEU A 14 10.84 15.72 8.86
N THR A 15 11.84 15.44 9.68
CA THR A 15 12.09 14.09 10.20
C THR A 15 10.99 13.62 11.16
N ALA A 16 10.41 14.52 11.96
CA ALA A 16 9.25 14.19 12.81
C ALA A 16 8.00 13.84 11.98
N VAL A 17 7.74 14.57 10.89
CA VAL A 17 6.66 14.26 9.95
C VAL A 17 6.93 12.93 9.24
N MET A 18 8.16 12.69 8.77
CA MET A 18 8.55 11.42 8.14
C MET A 18 8.36 10.24 9.08
N ASN A 19 8.78 10.35 10.34
CA ASN A 19 8.62 9.27 11.33
C ASN A 19 7.15 8.99 11.61
N SER A 20 6.32 10.03 11.70
CA SER A 20 4.86 9.89 11.88
C SER A 20 4.21 9.23 10.67
N PHE A 21 4.64 9.61 9.47
CA PHE A 21 4.18 9.03 8.21
C PHE A 21 4.56 7.55 8.08
N VAL A 22 5.82 7.21 8.36
CA VAL A 22 6.29 5.82 8.31
C VAL A 22 5.56 4.97 9.35
N ASN A 23 5.42 5.45 10.59
CA ASN A 23 4.75 4.71 11.64
C ASN A 23 3.25 4.54 11.36
N GLY A 24 2.59 5.59 10.85
CA GLY A 24 1.20 5.51 10.40
C GLY A 24 1.01 4.55 9.23
N GLY A 25 1.90 4.61 8.23
CA GLY A 25 1.86 3.77 7.04
C GLY A 25 2.11 2.30 7.33
N THR A 26 3.10 1.97 8.18
CA THR A 26 3.36 0.58 8.57
C THR A 26 2.25 0.01 9.45
N THR A 27 1.76 0.78 10.42
CA THR A 27 0.64 0.36 11.27
C THR A 27 -0.64 0.19 10.46
N GLY A 28 -0.91 1.12 9.53
CA GLY A 28 -2.05 1.03 8.61
C GLY A 28 -1.96 -0.20 7.69
N ALA A 29 -0.78 -0.49 7.15
CA ALA A 29 -0.55 -1.69 6.34
C ALA A 29 -0.78 -2.98 7.15
N LEU A 30 -0.35 -3.01 8.40
CA LEU A 30 -0.52 -4.16 9.29
C LEU A 30 -2.01 -4.37 9.64
N VAL A 31 -2.72 -3.30 9.98
CA VAL A 31 -4.18 -3.34 10.21
C VAL A 31 -4.89 -3.79 8.93
N GLY A 32 -4.52 -3.26 7.77
CA GLY A 32 -5.07 -3.67 6.47
C GLY A 32 -4.84 -5.14 6.15
N ALA A 33 -3.66 -5.67 6.46
CA ALA A 33 -3.31 -7.08 6.25
C ALA A 33 -4.17 -8.05 7.08
N VAL A 34 -4.59 -7.63 8.28
CA VAL A 34 -5.51 -8.41 9.13
C VAL A 34 -6.97 -8.20 8.75
N MET A 35 -7.33 -6.94 8.49
CA MET A 35 -8.72 -6.56 8.20
C MET A 35 -9.19 -7.07 6.84
N GLY A 36 -8.31 -7.14 5.83
CA GLY A 36 -8.63 -7.62 4.50
C GLY A 36 -9.19 -9.06 4.49
N PRO A 37 -8.47 -10.05 5.04
CA PRO A 37 -8.98 -11.41 5.19
C PRO A 37 -10.24 -11.50 6.05
N ALA A 38 -10.33 -10.73 7.13
CA ALA A 38 -11.50 -10.73 8.01
C ALA A 38 -12.77 -10.25 7.28
N LEU A 39 -12.68 -9.13 6.56
CA LEU A 39 -13.78 -8.62 5.72
C LEU A 39 -14.12 -9.57 4.58
N THR A 40 -13.11 -10.22 3.99
CA THR A 40 -13.31 -11.21 2.93
C THR A 40 -14.09 -12.42 3.45
N TYR A 41 -13.74 -12.94 4.63
CA TYR A 41 -14.46 -14.03 5.28
C TYR A 41 -15.91 -13.65 5.59
N LEU A 42 -16.15 -12.48 6.19
CA LEU A 42 -17.50 -11.99 6.47
C LEU A 42 -18.33 -11.82 5.19
N SER A 43 -17.69 -11.42 4.09
CA SER A 43 -18.36 -11.26 2.79
C SER A 43 -18.66 -12.59 2.09
N LEU A 44 -17.97 -13.67 2.45
CA LEU A 44 -18.11 -14.99 1.82
C LEU A 44 -18.97 -15.96 2.65
N ARG A 45 -19.10 -15.75 3.96
CA ARG A 45 -19.77 -16.69 4.88
C ARG A 45 -21.23 -16.99 4.51
N ASP A 46 -21.92 -16.02 3.91
CA ASP A 46 -23.35 -16.08 3.57
C ASP A 46 -23.59 -16.37 2.06
N MET A 47 -22.54 -16.69 1.28
CA MET A 47 -22.64 -16.96 -0.16
C MET A 47 -22.80 -18.45 -0.48
N ASN A 48 -23.65 -18.76 -1.46
CA ASN A 48 -23.78 -20.12 -2.00
C ASN A 48 -22.54 -20.51 -2.82
N THR A 49 -22.25 -21.80 -2.95
CA THR A 49 -21.07 -22.33 -3.67
C THR A 49 -21.01 -21.85 -5.11
N VAL A 50 -22.14 -21.81 -5.83
CA VAL A 50 -22.23 -21.30 -7.22
C VAL A 50 -21.83 -19.83 -7.30
N GLN A 51 -22.29 -19.01 -6.34
CA GLN A 51 -21.96 -17.58 -6.29
C GLN A 51 -20.48 -17.36 -5.94
N LEU A 52 -19.92 -18.21 -5.09
CA LEU A 52 -18.51 -18.17 -4.73
C LEU A 52 -17.63 -18.47 -5.97
N TYR A 53 -18.00 -19.48 -6.76
CA TYR A 53 -17.29 -19.79 -8.02
C TYR A 53 -17.36 -18.65 -9.03
N ASP A 54 -18.54 -18.04 -9.24
CA ASP A 54 -18.69 -16.90 -10.16
C ASP A 54 -17.86 -15.70 -9.70
N LYS A 55 -17.88 -15.39 -8.40
CA LYS A 55 -17.07 -14.30 -7.82
C LYS A 55 -15.58 -14.55 -8.01
N CYS A 56 -15.08 -15.74 -7.70
CA CYS A 56 -13.69 -16.12 -7.90
C CYS A 56 -13.27 -16.05 -9.37
N TYR A 57 -14.17 -16.43 -10.28
CA TYR A 57 -13.92 -16.32 -11.71
C TYR A 57 -13.77 -14.85 -12.12
N ARG A 58 -14.73 -13.99 -11.77
CA ARG A 58 -14.67 -12.54 -12.05
C ARG A 58 -13.40 -11.88 -11.51
N LEU A 59 -13.05 -12.15 -10.26
CA LEU A 59 -11.83 -11.65 -9.62
C LEU A 59 -10.56 -12.07 -10.37
N ARG A 60 -10.52 -13.29 -10.91
CA ARG A 60 -9.36 -13.79 -11.66
C ARG A 60 -9.21 -13.16 -13.05
N PHE A 61 -10.32 -12.74 -13.65
CA PHE A 61 -10.33 -12.08 -14.96
C PHE A 61 -10.27 -10.55 -14.87
N ASP A 62 -10.43 -9.97 -13.69
CA ASP A 62 -10.14 -8.56 -13.44
C ASP A 62 -8.63 -8.31 -13.46
N LYS A 63 -8.13 -8.06 -14.67
CA LYS A 63 -6.71 -7.77 -14.89
C LYS A 63 -6.27 -6.50 -14.16
N HIS A 64 -7.13 -5.49 -14.04
CA HIS A 64 -6.75 -4.22 -13.42
C HIS A 64 -6.43 -4.43 -11.94
N GLN A 65 -7.32 -5.11 -11.21
CA GLN A 65 -7.10 -5.43 -9.80
C GLN A 65 -5.88 -6.32 -9.60
N LEU A 66 -5.69 -7.32 -10.47
CA LEU A 66 -4.54 -8.22 -10.40
C LEU A 66 -3.20 -7.51 -10.64
N TRP A 67 -3.16 -6.56 -11.58
CA TRP A 67 -1.96 -5.76 -11.87
C TRP A 67 -1.62 -4.83 -10.70
N GLN A 68 -2.64 -4.21 -10.10
CA GLN A 68 -2.46 -3.35 -8.93
C GLN A 68 -1.92 -4.11 -7.72
N ASP A 69 -2.46 -5.30 -7.42
CA ASP A 69 -1.95 -6.11 -6.31
C ASP A 69 -0.49 -6.52 -6.53
N ARG A 70 -0.15 -6.94 -7.75
CA ARG A 70 1.22 -7.34 -8.09
C ARG A 70 2.19 -6.17 -8.04
N SER A 71 1.82 -5.01 -8.57
CA SER A 71 2.68 -3.83 -8.53
C SER A 71 2.91 -3.36 -7.10
N CYS A 72 1.87 -3.38 -6.26
CA CYS A 72 1.94 -3.05 -4.84
C CYS A 72 2.90 -3.97 -4.07
N VAL A 73 2.79 -5.29 -4.24
CA VAL A 73 3.68 -6.24 -3.56
C VAL A 73 5.12 -6.06 -4.01
N VAL A 74 5.36 -5.90 -5.32
CA VAL A 74 6.71 -5.75 -5.87
C VAL A 74 7.34 -4.43 -5.43
N SER A 75 6.60 -3.31 -5.53
CA SER A 75 7.12 -1.99 -5.16
C SER A 75 7.34 -1.88 -3.65
N ALA A 76 6.47 -2.44 -2.82
CA ALA A 76 6.63 -2.46 -1.38
C ALA A 76 7.84 -3.30 -0.96
N ALA A 77 8.07 -4.45 -1.60
CA ALA A 77 9.25 -5.28 -1.36
C ALA A 77 10.55 -4.58 -1.78
N LEU A 78 10.60 -4.02 -2.99
CA LEU A 78 11.76 -3.26 -3.47
C LEU A 78 12.02 -2.01 -2.62
N GLY A 79 10.95 -1.33 -2.23
CA GLY A 79 11.01 -0.19 -1.31
C GLY A 79 11.58 -0.59 0.04
N TYR A 80 11.09 -1.69 0.62
CA TYR A 80 11.61 -2.19 1.89
C TYR A 80 13.09 -2.56 1.82
N LEU A 81 13.51 -3.24 0.75
CA LEU A 81 14.91 -3.64 0.56
C LEU A 81 15.87 -2.45 0.37
N SER A 82 15.38 -1.35 -0.22
CA SER A 82 16.21 -0.17 -0.51
C SER A 82 16.30 0.83 0.65
N GLY A 83 15.24 0.99 1.44
CA GLY A 83 15.17 2.05 2.46
C GLY A 83 14.45 1.65 3.75
N GLY A 84 14.24 0.35 3.99
CA GLY A 84 13.55 -0.17 5.17
C GLY A 84 12.08 0.25 5.21
N SER A 85 11.57 0.56 6.41
CA SER A 85 10.16 0.91 6.61
C SER A 85 9.72 2.15 5.84
N LEU A 86 10.60 3.13 5.61
CA LEU A 86 10.28 4.30 4.81
C LEU A 86 10.10 3.95 3.34
N GLY A 87 11.05 3.19 2.78
CA GLY A 87 10.97 2.74 1.40
C GLY A 87 9.76 1.84 1.16
N PHE A 88 9.34 1.03 2.14
CA PHE A 88 8.11 0.25 2.07
C PHE A 88 6.87 1.12 1.86
N VAL A 89 6.67 2.15 2.69
CA VAL A 89 5.49 3.04 2.59
C VAL A 89 5.52 3.82 1.28
N VAL A 90 6.67 4.37 0.91
CA VAL A 90 6.83 5.10 -0.36
C VAL A 90 6.61 4.19 -1.57
N GLY A 91 7.08 2.94 -1.52
CA GLY A 91 6.86 1.95 -2.55
C GLY A 91 5.38 1.60 -2.73
N LEU A 92 4.65 1.48 -1.62
CA LEU A 92 3.20 1.27 -1.60
C LEU A 92 2.45 2.42 -2.28
N ASP A 93 2.75 3.66 -1.90
CA ASP A 93 2.13 4.86 -2.50
C ASP A 93 2.46 5.00 -3.98
N LEU A 94 3.70 4.69 -4.37
CA LEU A 94 4.13 4.75 -5.76
C LEU A 94 3.40 3.71 -6.62
N ALA A 95 3.14 2.51 -6.11
CA ALA A 95 2.36 1.51 -6.83
C ALA A 95 0.91 1.93 -7.03
N VAL A 96 0.28 2.55 -6.02
CA VAL A 96 -1.08 3.07 -6.13
C VAL A 96 -1.14 4.22 -7.14
N LEU A 97 -0.16 5.12 -7.15
CA LEU A 97 -0.07 6.18 -8.16
C LEU A 97 0.08 5.60 -9.57
N MET A 98 0.99 4.64 -9.75
CA MET A 98 1.22 4.01 -11.05
C MET A 98 0.00 3.23 -11.54
N SER A 99 -0.71 2.51 -10.66
CA SER A 99 -1.92 1.78 -11.06
C SER A 99 -3.03 2.74 -11.51
N ASN A 100 -3.19 3.88 -10.83
CA ASN A 100 -4.18 4.90 -11.22
C ASN A 100 -3.80 5.65 -12.51
N LEU A 101 -2.52 5.92 -12.73
CA LEU A 101 -2.04 6.57 -13.95
C LEU A 101 -2.19 5.64 -15.18
N MET A 102 -1.81 4.37 -15.04
CA MET A 102 -1.93 3.39 -16.13
C MET A 102 -3.38 3.01 -16.42
N GLY A 103 -4.25 2.96 -15.40
CA GLY A 103 -5.69 2.72 -15.58
C GLY A 103 -6.41 3.85 -16.34
N LYS A 104 -5.82 5.04 -16.43
CA LYS A 104 -6.38 6.22 -17.13
C LYS A 104 -5.91 6.36 -18.58
N SER A 105 -4.92 5.57 -18.98
CA SER A 105 -4.26 5.65 -20.30
C SER A 105 -4.76 4.58 -21.29
N TRP A 106 -5.83 3.86 -20.96
CA TRP A 106 -6.48 2.86 -21.81
C TRP A 106 -7.99 3.11 -21.89
#